data_AF-A0A2I0A6U6-F1
#
_entry.id   AF-A0A2I0A6U6-F1
#
_cell.length_a   1.000
_cell.length_b   1.000
_cell.length_c   1.000
_cell.angle_alpha   90.00
_cell.angle_beta   90.00
_cell.angle_gamma   90.00
#
_symmetry.space_group_name_H-M   'P 1'
#
loop_
_entity.id
_entity.type
_entity.pdbx_description
1 polymer ?
#
loop_
_entity_poly.entity_id
_entity_poly.type
_entity_poly.pdbx_seq_one_letter_code
_entity_poly.pdbx_strand_id
1 'polypeptide(L)' 'MILYKNTSNQDAEAYIDANYVRSKDNKRSNTDFVIIVGGKMTASKNKKQNVLTKIITSHISSKKNL' A
#
# COMPACT_ATOMS: atom_id res chain seq x y z
N MET A 1 -2.07 6.95 -9.66
CA MET A 1 -2.65 5.97 -10.61
C MET A 1 -4.17 6.05 -10.49
N ILE A 2 -4.90 6.24 -11.59
CA ILE A 2 -6.38 6.33 -11.56
C ILE A 2 -6.94 4.92 -11.65
N LEU A 3 -7.80 4.53 -10.70
CA LEU A 3 -8.33 3.16 -10.60
C LEU A 3 -9.71 2.97 -11.26
N TYR A 4 -10.48 4.04 -11.44
CA TYR A 4 -11.85 3.99 -11.97
C TYR A 4 -12.30 5.36 -12.52
N LYS A 5 -13.05 5.36 -13.62
CA LYS A 5 -13.71 6.55 -14.20
C LYS A 5 -15.04 6.13 -14.83
N ASN A 6 -16.16 6.67 -14.33
CA ASN A 6 -17.51 6.48 -14.88
C ASN A 6 -17.94 7.76 -15.58
N THR A 7 -18.53 7.66 -16.78
CA THR A 7 -18.77 8.78 -17.72
C THR A 7 -20.24 9.23 -17.77
N SER A 8 -21.09 8.85 -16.81
CA SER A 8 -22.48 9.30 -16.73
C SER A 8 -22.72 10.22 -15.53
N ASN A 9 -22.64 11.53 -15.77
CA ASN A 9 -23.17 12.67 -14.99
C ASN A 9 -22.85 12.83 -13.49
N GLN A 10 -22.04 11.97 -12.88
CA GLN A 10 -21.27 12.30 -11.68
C GLN A 10 -19.93 11.57 -11.76
N ASP A 11 -18.96 12.21 -12.41
CA ASP A 11 -17.59 11.68 -12.49
C ASP A 11 -17.08 11.44 -11.05
N ALA A 12 -16.80 10.17 -10.76
CA ALA A 12 -16.15 9.74 -9.54
C ALA A 12 -14.68 9.47 -9.86
N GLU A 13 -13.80 10.20 -9.19
CA GLU A 13 -12.35 10.06 -9.29
C GLU A 13 -11.81 9.50 -7.98
N ALA A 14 -10.91 8.52 -8.07
CA ALA A 14 -10.22 7.97 -6.92
C ALA A 14 -8.71 8.08 -7.11
N TYR A 15 -8.05 8.67 -6.11
CA TYR A 15 -6.60 8.78 -6.04
C TYR A 15 -6.08 7.93 -4.90
N ILE A 16 -5.03 7.16 -5.15
CA ILE A 16 -4.36 6.33 -4.16
C ILE A 16 -2.87 6.65 -4.20
N ASP A 17 -2.29 6.87 -3.03
CA ASP A 17 -0.86 6.98 -2.82
C ASP A 17 -0.39 5.93 -1.81
N ALA A 18 0.81 5.39 -2.01
CA ALA A 18 1.38 4.39 -1.13
C ALA A 18 2.86 4.67 -0.92
N ASN A 19 3.24 4.87 0.35
CA ASN A 19 4.63 5.02 0.74
C ASN A 19 5.12 3.74 1.44
N TYR A 20 6.17 3.15 0.90
CA TYR A 20 6.86 2.01 1.47
C TYR A 20 8.10 2.47 2.25
N VAL A 21 8.00 2.46 3.58
CA VAL A 21 9.15 2.75 4.44
C VAL A 21 10.03 1.50 4.56
N ARG A 22 11.21 1.55 3.92
CA ARG A 22 12.24 0.49 4.00
C ARG A 22 13.00 0.42 5.32
N SER A 23 12.72 1.34 6.26
CA SER A 23 13.42 1.37 7.55
C SER A 23 13.15 0.09 8.35
N LYS A 24 14.21 -0.54 8.85
CA LYS A 24 14.12 -1.71 9.73
C LYS A 24 13.40 -1.39 11.05
N ASP A 25 13.51 -0.15 11.51
CA ASP A 25 12.91 0.33 12.76
C ASP A 25 11.43 0.68 12.58
N ASN A 26 11.04 1.07 11.37
CA ASN A 26 9.68 1.47 11.04
C ASN A 26 9.18 0.69 9.82
N LYS A 27 8.86 -0.59 10.04
CA LYS A 27 8.25 -1.51 9.07
C LYS A 27 6.79 -1.16 8.77
N ARG A 28 6.45 0.12 8.64
CA ARG A 28 5.07 0.57 8.42
C ARG A 28 4.97 1.21 7.05
N SER A 29 4.12 0.64 6.21
CA SER A 29 3.69 1.31 4.98
C SER A 29 2.48 2.17 5.29
N ASN A 30 2.39 3.30 4.58
CA ASN A 30 1.15 4.07 4.52
C ASN A 30 0.50 3.85 3.17
N THR A 31 -0.82 3.68 3.17
CA THR A 31 -1.64 3.76 1.98
C THR A 31 -2.75 4.76 2.22
N ASP A 32 -2.81 5.76 1.36
CA ASP A 32 -3.74 6.87 1.43
C ASP A 32 -4.65 6.82 0.21
N PHE A 33 -5.93 7.11 0.42
CA PHE A 33 -6.86 7.28 -0.68
C PHE A 33 -7.79 8.48 -0.47
N VAL A 34 -8.24 9.04 -1.59
CA VAL A 34 -9.30 10.04 -1.64
C VAL A 34 -10.26 9.71 -2.79
N ILE A 35 -11.54 9.92 -2.55
CA ILE A 35 -12.62 9.81 -3.54
C ILE A 35 -13.22 11.20 -3.72
N ILE A 36 -13.34 11.63 -4.97
CA ILE A 36 -13.93 12.89 -5.40
C ILE A 36 -15.11 12.55 -6.28
N VAL A 37 -16.27 13.15 -6.01
CA VAL A 37 -17.48 13.01 -6.84
C VAL A 37 -17.93 14.41 -7.26
N GLY A 38 -18.07 14.63 -8.57
CA GLY A 38 -18.48 15.93 -9.11
C GLY A 38 -17.55 17.09 -8.69
N GLY A 39 -16.24 16.81 -8.57
CA GLY A 39 -15.24 17.80 -8.16
C GLY A 39 -15.14 18.06 -6.65
N LYS A 40 -15.92 17.36 -5.80
CA LYS A 40 -15.85 17.49 -4.34
C LYS A 40 -15.36 16.21 -3.67
N MET A 41 -14.43 16.34 -2.72
CA MET A 41 -13.99 15.22 -1.88
C MET A 41 -15.16 14.69 -1.05
N THR A 42 -15.46 13.40 -1.20
CA THR A 42 -16.54 12.71 -0.47
C THR A 42 -16.01 11.71 0.55
N ALA A 43 -14.83 11.15 0.33
CA ALA A 43 -14.19 10.25 1.29
C ALA A 43 -12.67 10.37 1.24
N SER A 44 -12.02 10.21 2.39
CA SER A 44 -10.57 10.05 2.47
C SER A 44 -10.22 9.08 3.60
N LYS A 45 -9.09 8.40 3.46
CA LYS A 45 -8.55 7.56 4.53
C LYS A 45 -7.04 7.41 4.39
N ASN A 46 -6.38 7.39 5.54
CA ASN A 46 -5.00 6.94 5.68
C ASN A 46 -5.01 5.61 6.43
N LYS A 47 -4.25 4.63 5.93
CA LYS A 47 -4.01 3.37 6.61
C LYS A 47 -2.52 3.15 6.80
N LYS A 48 -2.10 3.17 8.06
CA LYS A 48 -0.83 2.59 8.51
C LYS A 48 -0.98 1.07 8.61
N GLN A 49 -0.08 0.34 8.00
CA GLN A 49 -0.07 -1.11 8.02
C GLN A 49 1.34 -1.65 8.23
N ASN A 50 1.47 -2.69 9.06
CA ASN A 50 2.73 -3.36 9.28
C ASN A 50 3.11 -4.16 8.02
N VAL A 51 4.30 -3.92 7.52
CA VAL A 51 4.91 -4.71 6.45
C VAL A 51 5.37 -6.02 7.07
N LEU A 52 4.69 -7.12 6.72
CA LEU A 52 5.19 -8.45 6.99
C LEU A 52 6.38 -8.74 6.05
N THR A 53 7.60 -8.42 6.50
CA THR A 53 8.80 -8.90 5.82
C THR A 53 8.95 -10.38 6.17
N LYS A 54 8.52 -11.28 5.27
CA LYS A 54 8.82 -12.71 5.38
C LYS A 54 10.34 -12.85 5.22
N ILE A 55 11.08 -12.95 6.33
CA ILE A 55 12.48 -13.35 6.27
C ILE A 55 12.43 -14.83 5.87
N ILE A 56 12.67 -15.11 4.59
CA ILE A 56 12.96 -16.47 4.14
C ILE A 56 14.39 -16.74 4.58
N THR A 57 14.56 -17.23 5.81
CA THR A 57 15.85 -17.79 6.22
C THR A 57 15.96 -19.13 5.52
N SER A 58 16.72 -19.21 4.42
CA SER A 58 17.17 -20.49 3.91
C SER A 58 18.08 -21.11 4.96
N HIS A 59 17.59 -22.11 5.70
CA HIS A 59 18.46 -22.97 6.50
C HIS A 59 19.32 -23.81 5.56
N ILE A 60 20.49 -23.29 5.18
CA ILE A 60 21.54 -24.11 4.57
C ILE A 60 22.22 -24.86 5.71
N SER A 61 21.76 -26.08 6.01
CA SER A 61 22.48 -27.00 6.87
C SER A 61 23.72 -27.51 6.12
N SER A 62 24.88 -26.89 6.34
CA SER A 62 26.15 -27.48 5.94
C SER A 62 26.42 -28.70 6.82
N LYS A 63 26.17 -29.91 6.30
CA LYS A 63 26.75 -31.14 6.86
C LYS A 63 28.26 -31.06 6.64
N LYS A 64 29.01 -30.71 7.69
CA LYS A 64 30.45 -30.99 7.75
C LYS A 64 30.60 -32.48 8.06
N ASN A 65 31.07 -33.23 7.08
CA ASN A 65 31.60 -34.57 7.28
C ASN A 65 32.92 -34.45 8.05
N LEU A 66 33.00 -35.12 9.20
CA LEU A 66 34.22 -35.55 9.87
C LEU A 66 33.97 -36.99 10.34
#